data_AF-A0A0A1XNW6-F1
#
_entry.id   AF-A0A0A1XNW6-F1
#
_cell.length_a   1.000
_cell.length_b   1.000
_cell.length_c   1.000
_cell.angle_alpha   90.00
_cell.angle_beta   90.00
_cell.angle_gamma   90.00
#
_symmetry.space_group_name_H-M   'P 1'
#
loop_
_entity.id
_entity.type
_entity.pdbx_description
1 polymer ?
#
loop_
_entity_poly.entity_id
_entity_poly.type
_entity_poly.pdbx_seq_one_letter_code
_entity_poly.pdbx_strand_id
1 'polypeptide(L)'
;YLKSTGQLNKLSAERLNNTRKAEIDVIFFNRCAKVGSESLLELFNKMEDFNNLIIERDGLHRPTKRQLNREEQVELAETVSGFVEGSVYIEHVNWLDFEAFDLPKPIYINLVRDPVERVISWYFYARGAYKNAIEYRKAPNKPMRPAQWYKKDFNECVRSGDPECQYVPFTVKDSIGNFKRQSLFFCGHHDDCM
;
A
#
# COMPACT_ATOMS: atom_id res chain seq x y z
N TYR A 1 18.46 17.94 0.39
CA TYR A 1 19.48 18.47 1.30
C TYR A 1 19.24 17.95 2.71
N LEU A 2 19.77 16.76 3.03
CA LEU A 2 19.95 16.32 4.42
C LEU A 2 21.20 17.03 4.93
N LYS A 3 21.03 18.15 5.63
CA LYS A 3 22.16 18.79 6.32
C LYS A 3 22.63 17.82 7.42
N SER A 4 23.91 17.49 7.39
CA SER A 4 24.63 16.73 8.42
C SER A 4 24.53 17.46 9.76
N THR A 5 23.51 17.14 10.55
CA THR A 5 23.26 17.72 11.88
C THR A 5 23.70 16.76 12.98
N GLY A 6 24.90 16.16 12.92
CA GLY A 6 25.48 15.40 14.04
C GLY A 6 24.69 14.19 14.58
N GLN A 7 23.49 13.91 14.03
CA GLN A 7 22.60 12.83 14.43
C GLN A 7 23.05 11.46 13.91
N LEU A 8 23.85 11.44 12.84
CA LEU A 8 24.42 10.22 12.26
C LEU A 8 25.33 9.48 13.28
N ASN A 9 26.04 10.20 14.14
CA ASN A 9 26.91 9.61 15.18
C ASN A 9 26.14 8.90 16.30
N LYS A 10 24.81 9.01 16.34
CA LYS A 10 23.94 8.33 17.32
C LYS A 10 23.20 7.12 16.74
N LEU A 11 23.40 6.82 15.45
CA LEU A 11 22.79 5.67 14.78
C LEU A 11 23.60 4.42 15.10
N SER A 12 23.06 3.54 15.96
CA SER A 12 23.55 2.17 16.09
C SER A 12 22.59 1.22 15.40
N ALA A 13 23.11 0.13 14.82
CA ALA A 13 22.28 -0.91 14.19
C ALA A 13 21.22 -1.45 15.17
N GLU A 14 21.60 -1.59 16.44
CA GLU A 14 20.68 -2.03 17.50
C GLU A 14 19.51 -1.05 17.71
N ARG A 15 19.75 0.26 17.66
CA ARG A 15 18.71 1.28 17.84
C ARG A 15 17.81 1.44 16.61
N LEU A 16 18.33 1.09 15.44
CA LEU A 16 17.58 1.11 14.18
C LEU A 16 16.83 -0.20 13.91
N ASN A 17 17.17 -1.27 14.62
CA ASN A 17 16.48 -2.53 14.52
C ASN A 17 15.10 -2.43 15.18
N ASN A 18 14.06 -2.22 14.36
CA ASN A 18 12.67 -2.26 14.81
C ASN A 18 12.08 -3.68 14.80
N THR A 19 12.70 -4.66 14.15
CA THR A 19 12.15 -6.03 14.11
C THR A 19 12.16 -6.69 15.49
N ARG A 20 13.10 -6.30 16.37
CA ARG A 20 13.15 -6.74 17.78
C ARG A 20 11.92 -6.37 18.61
N LYS A 21 11.03 -5.51 18.09
CA LYS A 21 9.78 -5.09 18.75
C LYS A 21 8.57 -5.93 18.30
N ALA A 22 8.75 -6.83 17.33
CA ALA A 22 7.74 -7.80 16.97
C ALA A 22 7.72 -8.92 18.02
N GLU A 23 6.56 -9.52 18.20
CA GLU A 23 6.31 -10.62 19.14
C GLU A 23 6.19 -11.97 18.42
N ILE A 24 5.98 -11.94 17.11
CA ILE A 24 5.94 -13.12 16.23
C ILE A 24 6.77 -12.87 14.97
N ASP A 25 7.37 -13.93 14.44
CA ASP A 25 8.18 -13.92 13.21
C ASP A 25 7.30 -14.05 11.96
N VAL A 26 6.27 -13.20 11.86
CA VAL A 26 5.41 -13.07 10.68
C VAL A 26 5.62 -11.68 10.07
N ILE A 27 5.93 -11.62 8.78
CA ILE A 27 6.05 -10.35 8.06
C ILE A 27 4.67 -9.92 7.60
N PHE A 28 4.19 -8.77 8.08
CA PHE A 28 3.01 -8.12 7.54
C PHE A 28 3.41 -6.92 6.65
N PHE A 29 3.27 -7.10 5.35
CA PHE A 29 3.51 -6.06 4.35
C PHE A 29 2.19 -5.43 3.89
N ASN A 30 1.76 -4.39 4.59
CA ASN A 30 0.57 -3.62 4.26
C ASN A 30 0.83 -2.65 3.08
N ARG A 31 1.11 -3.23 1.90
CA ARG A 31 1.72 -2.54 0.76
C ARG A 31 0.93 -1.33 0.27
N CYS A 32 1.61 -0.19 0.14
CA CYS A 32 1.11 0.94 -0.63
C CYS A 32 1.03 0.60 -2.14
N ALA A 33 0.15 1.28 -2.88
CA ALA A 33 0.15 1.17 -4.34
C ALA A 33 1.20 2.08 -5.00
N LYS A 34 1.78 1.61 -6.11
CA LYS A 34 2.72 2.34 -6.99
C LYS A 34 4.06 2.71 -6.34
N VAL A 35 4.49 1.94 -5.35
CA VAL A 35 5.76 2.12 -4.61
C VAL A 35 6.85 1.10 -4.98
N GLY A 36 6.63 0.27 -6.01
CA GLY A 36 7.54 -0.82 -6.36
C GLY A 36 7.32 -2.11 -5.55
N SER A 37 6.15 -2.25 -4.90
CA SER A 37 5.79 -3.43 -4.09
C SER A 37 5.77 -4.75 -4.88
N GLU A 38 5.51 -4.70 -6.19
CA GLU A 38 5.55 -5.90 -7.06
C GLU A 38 6.97 -6.45 -7.18
N SER A 39 7.98 -5.59 -7.33
CA SER A 39 9.37 -6.03 -7.37
C SER A 39 9.82 -6.69 -6.07
N LEU A 40 9.33 -6.21 -4.92
CA LEU A 40 9.60 -6.85 -3.63
C LEU A 40 8.87 -8.18 -3.48
N LEU A 41 7.64 -8.29 -3.98
CA LEU A 41 6.92 -9.57 -4.06
C LEU A 41 7.66 -10.60 -4.92
N GLU A 42 8.21 -10.19 -6.07
CA GLU A 42 9.03 -11.08 -6.91
C GLU A 42 10.28 -11.57 -6.15
N LEU A 43 10.92 -10.70 -5.37
CA LEU A 43 12.02 -11.11 -4.50
C LEU A 43 11.55 -12.13 -3.44
N PHE A 44 10.42 -11.90 -2.77
CA PHE A 44 9.88 -12.85 -1.81
C PHE A 44 9.55 -14.21 -2.44
N ASN A 45 8.92 -14.23 -3.62
CA ASN A 45 8.66 -15.45 -4.36
C ASN A 45 9.96 -16.22 -4.69
N LYS A 46 11.06 -15.52 -4.96
CA LYS A 46 12.36 -16.16 -5.16
C LYS A 46 12.97 -16.66 -3.86
N MET A 47 12.83 -15.92 -2.76
CA MET A 47 13.38 -16.29 -1.46
C MET A 47 12.63 -17.44 -0.78
N GLU A 48 11.35 -17.66 -1.11
CA GLU A 48 10.56 -18.83 -0.68
C GLU A 48 11.34 -20.14 -0.92
N ASP A 49 12.02 -20.25 -2.07
CA ASP A 49 12.81 -21.43 -2.44
C ASP A 49 14.13 -21.61 -1.64
N PHE A 50 14.65 -20.55 -1.02
CA PHE A 50 16.00 -20.54 -0.41
C PHE A 50 16.01 -20.33 1.11
N ASN A 51 14.98 -19.70 1.67
CA ASN A 51 15.01 -19.14 3.02
C ASN A 51 13.91 -19.68 3.96
N ASN A 52 13.23 -20.78 3.59
CA ASN A 52 12.10 -21.34 4.35
C ASN A 52 11.04 -20.27 4.68
N LEU A 53 10.77 -19.37 3.74
CA LEU A 53 9.68 -18.40 3.85
C LEU A 53 8.40 -19.03 3.33
N ILE A 54 7.25 -18.61 3.85
CA ILE A 54 5.94 -19.03 3.36
C ILE A 54 5.21 -17.78 2.84
N ILE A 55 4.89 -17.72 1.55
CA ILE A 55 4.18 -16.56 1.00
C ILE A 55 2.68 -16.81 1.06
N GLU A 56 1.99 -16.07 1.91
CA GLU A 56 0.54 -16.14 2.04
C GLU A 56 -0.13 -15.39 0.88
N ARG A 57 -0.78 -16.14 -0.02
CA ARG A 57 -1.25 -15.61 -1.31
C ARG A 57 -2.64 -14.97 -1.25
N ASP A 58 -3.42 -15.23 -0.21
CA ASP A 58 -4.80 -14.77 -0.09
C ASP A 58 -4.91 -13.24 -0.16
N GLY A 59 -4.06 -12.52 0.56
CA GLY A 59 -4.02 -11.05 0.56
C GLY A 59 -3.72 -10.43 -0.81
N LEU A 60 -3.05 -11.16 -1.71
CA LEU A 60 -2.73 -10.70 -3.06
C LEU A 60 -3.95 -10.67 -3.99
N HIS A 61 -4.95 -11.50 -3.70
CA HIS A 61 -6.16 -11.65 -4.50
C HIS A 61 -7.37 -10.91 -3.91
N ARG A 62 -7.29 -10.47 -2.66
CA ARG A 62 -8.37 -9.72 -2.00
C ARG A 62 -8.66 -8.40 -2.73
N PRO A 63 -9.96 -8.07 -2.95
CA PRO A 63 -10.34 -6.76 -3.45
C PRO A 63 -9.78 -5.66 -2.55
N THR A 64 -9.23 -4.60 -3.15
CA THR A 64 -8.63 -3.53 -2.36
C THR A 64 -9.67 -2.81 -1.50
N LYS A 65 -9.60 -3.02 -0.19
CA LYS A 65 -10.35 -2.29 0.82
C LYS A 65 -9.38 -1.79 1.89
N ARG A 66 -9.01 -0.51 1.77
CA ARG A 66 -7.98 0.11 2.64
C ARG A 66 -8.46 0.39 4.05
N GLN A 67 -9.70 0.88 4.15
CA GLN A 67 -10.35 1.24 5.40
C GLN A 67 -11.30 0.11 5.80
N LEU A 68 -10.91 -0.63 6.82
CA LEU A 68 -11.70 -1.70 7.43
C LEU A 68 -12.54 -1.17 8.59
N ASN A 69 -13.73 -1.75 8.79
CA ASN A 69 -14.49 -1.53 10.02
C ASN A 69 -13.83 -2.31 11.18
N ARG A 70 -14.27 -2.10 12.43
CA ARG A 70 -13.61 -2.72 13.61
C ARG A 70 -13.61 -4.25 13.56
N GLU A 71 -14.71 -4.87 13.11
CA GLU A 71 -14.83 -6.33 13.00
C GLU A 71 -13.83 -6.89 11.97
N GLU A 72 -13.75 -6.27 10.80
CA GLU A 72 -12.80 -6.64 9.74
C GLU A 72 -11.34 -6.41 10.16
N GLN A 73 -11.07 -5.40 10.98
CA GLN A 73 -9.74 -5.19 11.55
C GLN A 73 -9.34 -6.33 12.50
N VAL A 74 -10.27 -6.77 13.37
CA VAL A 74 -10.06 -7.92 14.26
C VAL A 74 -9.82 -9.18 13.44
N GLU A 75 -10.70 -9.48 12.47
CA GLU A 75 -10.59 -10.67 11.62
C GLU A 75 -9.22 -10.73 10.90
N LEU A 76 -8.79 -9.60 10.33
CA LEU A 76 -7.50 -9.53 9.65
C LEU A 76 -6.32 -9.65 10.63
N ALA A 77 -6.40 -9.02 11.80
CA ALA A 77 -5.37 -9.14 12.82
C ALA A 77 -5.24 -10.58 13.34
N GLU A 78 -6.36 -11.24 13.66
CA GLU A 78 -6.39 -12.65 14.07
C GLU A 78 -5.81 -13.57 12.98
N THR A 79 -6.18 -13.32 11.71
CA THR A 79 -5.63 -14.05 10.57
C THR A 79 -4.11 -13.91 10.50
N VAL A 80 -3.59 -12.68 10.58
CA VAL A 80 -2.15 -12.43 10.51
C VAL A 80 -1.40 -13.02 11.69
N SER A 81 -1.95 -12.93 12.91
CA SER A 81 -1.36 -13.51 14.12
C SER A 81 -1.42 -15.04 14.14
N GLY A 82 -2.30 -15.67 13.36
CA GLY A 82 -2.46 -17.12 13.27
C GLY A 82 -1.53 -17.81 12.28
N PHE A 83 -0.76 -17.06 11.48
CA PHE A 83 0.18 -17.65 10.53
C PHE A 83 1.39 -18.27 11.23
N VAL A 84 2.03 -19.23 10.54
CA VAL A 84 3.25 -19.89 11.03
C VAL A 84 4.43 -18.92 10.96
N GLU A 85 5.38 -19.06 11.90
CA GLU A 85 6.64 -18.31 11.85
C GLU A 85 7.36 -18.52 10.50
N GLY A 86 7.87 -17.43 9.93
CA GLY A 86 8.43 -17.41 8.57
C GLY A 86 7.42 -17.04 7.47
N SER A 87 6.13 -16.88 7.80
CA SER A 87 5.11 -16.42 6.84
C SER A 87 5.26 -14.94 6.48
N VAL A 88 4.93 -14.62 5.23
CA VAL A 88 4.86 -13.26 4.68
C VAL A 88 3.45 -13.03 4.16
N TYR A 89 2.72 -12.14 4.83
CA TYR A 89 1.38 -11.72 4.44
C TYR A 89 1.41 -10.33 3.79
N ILE A 90 0.79 -10.21 2.62
CA ILE A 90 0.87 -9.01 1.78
C ILE A 90 -0.53 -8.56 1.37
N GLU A 91 -0.95 -7.36 1.76
CA GLU A 91 -2.28 -6.84 1.41
C GLU A 91 -2.29 -5.31 1.25
N HIS A 92 -3.21 -4.80 0.43
CA HIS A 92 -3.48 -3.37 0.29
C HIS A 92 -4.44 -2.83 1.37
N VAL A 93 -3.94 -2.71 2.60
CA VAL A 93 -4.71 -2.29 3.78
C VAL A 93 -3.98 -1.22 4.59
N ASN A 94 -4.73 -0.38 5.32
CA ASN A 94 -4.12 0.55 6.27
C ASN A 94 -3.48 -0.18 7.46
N TRP A 95 -2.59 0.50 8.19
CA TRP A 95 -1.96 -0.05 9.38
C TRP A 95 -3.00 -0.52 10.42
N LEU A 96 -2.72 -1.65 11.08
CA LEU A 96 -3.53 -2.23 12.14
C LEU A 96 -2.80 -2.15 13.47
N ASP A 97 -3.55 -1.82 14.52
CA ASP A 97 -3.04 -1.82 15.88
C ASP A 97 -3.31 -3.17 16.54
N PHE A 98 -2.36 -4.10 16.45
CA PHE A 98 -2.47 -5.43 17.04
C PHE A 98 -2.60 -5.39 18.56
N GLU A 99 -1.94 -4.42 19.22
CA GLU A 99 -2.01 -4.25 20.68
C GLU A 99 -3.43 -3.86 21.12
N ALA A 100 -4.13 -3.03 20.32
CA ALA A 100 -5.52 -2.66 20.59
C ALA A 100 -6.53 -3.81 20.44
N PHE A 101 -6.07 -5.00 20.03
CA PHE A 101 -6.85 -6.23 19.92
C PHE A 101 -6.32 -7.36 20.82
N ASP A 102 -5.36 -7.06 21.72
CA ASP A 102 -4.69 -8.06 22.55
C ASP A 102 -4.03 -9.19 21.71
N LEU A 103 -3.53 -8.85 20.51
CA LEU A 103 -2.89 -9.78 19.59
C LEU A 103 -1.38 -9.50 19.45
N PRO A 104 -0.56 -10.53 19.20
CA PRO A 104 0.88 -10.35 19.08
C PRO A 104 1.25 -9.55 17.83
N LYS A 105 2.18 -8.61 17.99
CA LYS A 105 2.61 -7.72 16.92
C LYS A 105 3.50 -8.42 15.89
N PRO A 106 3.13 -8.43 14.58
CA PRO A 106 3.99 -8.93 13.52
C PRO A 106 5.09 -7.95 13.14
N ILE A 107 6.02 -8.41 12.31
CA ILE A 107 7.06 -7.57 11.70
C ILE A 107 6.42 -6.75 10.57
N TYR A 108 6.16 -5.48 10.84
CA TYR A 108 5.69 -4.54 9.82
C TYR A 108 6.81 -4.13 8.86
N ILE A 109 6.55 -4.23 7.56
CA ILE A 109 7.36 -3.60 6.52
C ILE A 109 6.48 -2.79 5.58
N ASN A 110 7.06 -1.75 4.97
CA ASN A 110 6.39 -1.01 3.91
C ASN A 110 7.39 -0.34 2.98
N LEU A 111 6.90 0.14 1.84
CA LEU A 111 7.66 0.92 0.88
C LEU A 111 6.96 2.25 0.65
N VAL A 112 7.74 3.33 0.60
CA VAL A 112 7.26 4.67 0.27
C VAL A 112 7.87 5.15 -1.04
N ARG A 113 7.17 6.06 -1.71
CA ARG A 113 7.63 6.72 -2.94
C ARG A 113 7.27 8.19 -2.85
N ASP A 114 8.05 9.04 -3.50
CA ASP A 114 7.71 10.45 -3.66
C ASP A 114 6.21 10.62 -4.02
N PRO A 115 5.45 11.45 -3.28
CA PRO A 115 4.01 11.55 -3.45
C PRO A 115 3.57 11.95 -4.87
N VAL A 116 4.32 12.85 -5.53
CA VAL A 116 3.99 13.35 -6.87
C VAL A 116 4.25 12.27 -7.91
N GLU A 117 5.44 11.69 -7.87
CA GLU A 117 5.85 10.56 -8.73
C GLU A 117 4.88 9.37 -8.64
N ARG A 118 4.38 9.10 -7.44
CA ARG A 118 3.43 8.02 -7.19
C ARG A 118 2.05 8.32 -7.80
N VAL A 119 1.59 9.57 -7.74
CA VAL A 119 0.36 10.02 -8.42
C VAL A 119 0.52 9.95 -9.94
N ILE A 120 1.66 10.39 -10.48
CA ILE A 120 1.98 10.27 -11.92
C ILE A 120 1.96 8.81 -12.36
N SER A 121 2.59 7.92 -11.57
CA SER A 121 2.59 6.48 -11.86
C SER A 121 1.18 5.89 -11.86
N TRP A 122 0.31 6.30 -10.94
CA TRP A 122 -1.10 5.90 -10.94
C TRP A 122 -1.86 6.46 -12.15
N TYR A 123 -1.63 7.73 -12.49
CA TYR A 123 -2.28 8.44 -13.59
C TYR A 123 -2.12 7.68 -14.92
N PHE A 124 -0.89 7.30 -15.26
CA PHE A 124 -0.60 6.55 -16.47
C PHE A 124 -0.99 5.09 -16.37
N TYR A 125 -0.89 4.46 -15.18
CA TYR A 125 -1.39 3.10 -14.98
C TYR A 125 -2.90 2.99 -15.25
N ALA A 126 -3.69 3.95 -14.77
CA ALA A 126 -5.14 3.97 -15.00
C ALA A 126 -5.51 4.13 -16.49
N ARG A 127 -4.65 4.80 -17.27
CA ARG A 127 -4.80 5.01 -18.72
C ARG A 127 -4.12 3.95 -19.58
N GLY A 128 -3.36 3.05 -18.98
CA GLY A 128 -2.58 2.03 -19.69
C GLY A 128 -3.46 1.06 -20.47
N ALA A 129 -3.09 0.79 -21.72
CA ALA A 129 -3.86 -0.09 -22.62
C ALA A 129 -4.04 -1.50 -22.03
N TYR A 130 -3.01 -2.06 -21.40
CA TYR A 130 -3.06 -3.40 -20.79
C TYR A 130 -4.14 -3.52 -19.71
N LYS A 131 -4.18 -2.57 -18.76
CA LYS A 131 -5.21 -2.53 -17.71
C LYS A 131 -6.61 -2.41 -18.34
N ASN A 132 -6.78 -1.49 -19.28
CA ASN A 132 -8.08 -1.26 -19.91
C ASN A 132 -8.55 -2.46 -20.74
N ALA A 133 -7.64 -3.21 -21.37
CA ALA A 133 -7.97 -4.46 -22.06
C ALA A 133 -8.46 -5.55 -21.08
N ILE A 134 -7.85 -5.66 -19.90
CA ILE A 134 -8.31 -6.58 -18.85
C ILE A 134 -9.70 -6.18 -18.35
N GLU A 135 -9.91 -4.90 -18.06
CA GLU A 135 -11.21 -4.38 -17.60
C GLU A 135 -12.31 -4.59 -18.66
N TYR A 136 -11.99 -4.37 -19.94
CA TYR A 136 -12.92 -4.62 -21.05
C TYR A 136 -13.28 -6.12 -21.16
N ARG A 137 -12.32 -7.02 -21.00
CA ARG A 137 -12.59 -8.47 -20.98
C ARG A 137 -13.49 -8.88 -19.81
N LYS A 138 -13.30 -8.27 -18.64
CA LYS A 138 -14.12 -8.54 -17.45
C LYS A 138 -15.54 -7.97 -17.58
N ALA A 139 -15.69 -6.81 -18.21
CA ALA A 139 -16.97 -6.12 -18.36
C ALA A 139 -17.09 -5.46 -19.75
N PRO A 140 -17.40 -6.23 -20.82
CA PRO A 140 -17.43 -5.71 -22.19
C PRO A 140 -18.47 -4.61 -22.43
N ASN A 141 -19.57 -4.64 -21.67
CA ASN A 141 -20.68 -3.70 -21.78
C ASN A 141 -20.41 -2.38 -21.03
N LYS A 142 -19.29 -2.26 -20.29
CA LYS A 142 -18.96 -1.05 -19.57
C LYS A 142 -18.51 0.02 -20.57
N PRO A 143 -19.12 1.23 -20.56
CA PRO A 143 -18.75 2.27 -21.50
C PRO A 143 -17.29 2.67 -21.31
N MET A 144 -16.53 2.64 -22.40
CA MET A 144 -15.16 3.14 -22.41
C MET A 144 -15.15 4.66 -22.26
N ARG A 145 -14.07 5.19 -21.68
CA ARG A 145 -13.86 6.64 -21.64
C ARG A 145 -13.58 7.19 -23.05
N PRO A 146 -13.83 8.47 -23.32
CA PRO A 146 -13.48 9.07 -24.61
C PRO A 146 -11.97 9.01 -24.86
N ALA A 147 -11.56 8.93 -26.13
CA ALA A 147 -10.15 8.86 -26.52
C ALA A 147 -9.31 10.02 -25.96
N GLN A 148 -9.90 11.20 -25.82
CA GLN A 148 -9.26 12.38 -25.22
C GLN A 148 -8.80 12.12 -23.78
N TRP A 149 -9.59 11.38 -22.98
CA TRP A 149 -9.22 11.07 -21.59
C TRP A 149 -7.97 10.18 -21.51
N TYR A 150 -7.85 9.21 -22.42
CA TYR A 150 -6.68 8.32 -22.49
C TYR A 150 -5.42 9.02 -22.97
N LYS A 151 -5.55 10.02 -23.85
CA LYS A 151 -4.42 10.74 -24.47
C LYS A 151 -3.99 12.00 -23.71
N LYS A 152 -4.81 12.51 -22.79
CA LYS A 152 -4.52 13.73 -22.02
C LYS A 152 -3.21 13.57 -21.23
N ASP A 153 -2.34 14.57 -21.31
CA ASP A 153 -1.08 14.62 -20.55
C ASP A 153 -1.33 14.90 -19.06
N PHE A 154 -0.42 14.44 -18.20
CA PHE A 154 -0.53 14.69 -16.76
C PHE A 154 -0.51 16.18 -16.43
N ASN A 155 0.34 16.98 -17.08
CA ASN A 155 0.40 18.42 -16.79
C ASN A 155 -0.86 19.14 -17.24
N GLU A 156 -1.47 18.70 -18.34
CA GLU A 156 -2.76 19.21 -18.80
C GLU A 156 -3.88 18.88 -17.80
N CYS A 157 -3.91 17.64 -17.29
CA CYS A 157 -4.81 17.24 -16.20
C CYS A 157 -4.68 18.20 -15.00
N VAL A 158 -3.45 18.44 -14.53
CA VAL A 158 -3.20 19.29 -13.36
C VAL A 158 -3.67 20.72 -13.61
N ARG A 159 -3.32 21.31 -14.77
CA ARG A 159 -3.70 22.70 -15.13
C ARG A 159 -5.20 22.87 -15.34
N SER A 160 -5.88 21.86 -15.86
CA SER A 160 -7.34 21.90 -16.08
C SER A 160 -8.16 21.64 -14.81
N GLY A 161 -7.51 21.25 -13.71
CA GLY A 161 -8.21 21.00 -12.45
C GLY A 161 -8.94 19.65 -12.42
N ASP A 162 -8.57 18.71 -13.29
CA ASP A 162 -9.24 17.41 -13.41
C ASP A 162 -9.16 16.62 -12.08
N PRO A 163 -10.26 16.04 -11.56
CA PRO A 163 -10.31 15.48 -10.21
C PRO A 163 -9.25 14.41 -9.87
N GLU A 164 -8.83 13.60 -10.85
CA GLU A 164 -7.87 12.51 -10.64
C GLU A 164 -6.42 12.95 -10.36
N CYS A 165 -6.07 14.19 -10.69
CA CYS A 165 -4.74 14.76 -10.51
C CYS A 165 -4.71 15.93 -9.50
N GLN A 166 -5.83 16.19 -8.82
CA GLN A 166 -5.90 17.18 -7.75
C GLN A 166 -5.71 16.54 -6.36
N TYR A 167 -4.94 17.22 -5.52
CA TYR A 167 -4.94 17.00 -4.07
C TYR A 167 -5.75 18.12 -3.42
N VAL A 168 -6.87 17.76 -2.82
CA VAL A 168 -7.76 18.72 -2.14
C VAL A 168 -7.53 18.56 -0.64
N PRO A 169 -6.95 19.58 0.03
CA PRO A 169 -6.74 19.55 1.47
C PRO A 169 -8.04 19.34 2.24
N PHE A 170 -7.97 18.75 3.43
CA PHE A 170 -9.09 18.56 4.37
C PHE A 170 -10.29 17.74 3.84
N THR A 171 -10.15 17.14 2.67
CA THR A 171 -11.18 16.23 2.15
C THR A 171 -11.12 14.93 2.95
N VAL A 172 -12.21 14.41 3.49
CA VAL A 172 -12.20 13.11 4.21
C VAL A 172 -12.28 11.94 3.23
N LYS A 173 -13.00 12.13 2.12
CA LYS A 173 -13.21 11.11 1.09
C LYS A 173 -12.79 11.62 -0.28
N ASP A 174 -11.79 10.98 -0.87
CA ASP A 174 -11.35 11.33 -2.21
C ASP A 174 -12.48 11.09 -3.24
N SER A 175 -12.74 12.10 -4.06
CA SER A 175 -13.72 12.04 -5.16
C SER A 175 -13.39 10.97 -6.20
N ILE A 176 -12.10 10.67 -6.34
CA ILE A 176 -11.56 9.60 -7.18
C ILE A 176 -10.85 8.61 -6.27
N GLY A 177 -11.17 7.33 -6.40
CA GLY A 177 -10.46 6.23 -5.76
C GLY A 177 -9.05 6.06 -6.32
N ASN A 178 -8.18 7.04 -6.09
CA ASN A 178 -6.76 6.98 -6.37
C ASN A 178 -6.00 6.81 -5.06
N PHE A 179 -4.77 6.31 -5.16
CA PHE A 179 -3.99 6.00 -3.98
C PHE A 179 -3.27 7.23 -3.42
N LYS A 180 -3.63 8.48 -3.77
CA LYS A 180 -2.81 9.69 -3.54
C LYS A 180 -2.45 9.98 -2.07
N ARG A 181 -3.22 9.48 -1.11
CA ARG A 181 -2.91 9.54 0.32
C ARG A 181 -2.12 8.32 0.78
N GLN A 182 -0.80 8.44 0.75
CA GLN A 182 0.08 7.41 1.28
C GLN A 182 0.05 7.36 2.81
N SER A 183 -0.11 8.51 3.47
CA SER A 183 -0.14 8.62 4.93
C SER A 183 -1.18 7.72 5.60
N LEU A 184 -2.33 7.48 4.95
CA LEU A 184 -3.37 6.59 5.46
C LEU A 184 -2.87 5.18 5.74
N PHE A 185 -1.96 4.66 4.91
CA PHE A 185 -1.39 3.32 5.09
C PHE A 185 -0.55 3.20 6.36
N PHE A 186 -0.10 4.32 6.93
CA PHE A 186 0.74 4.36 8.14
C PHE A 186 -0.01 4.90 9.36
N CYS A 187 -0.96 5.81 9.17
CA CYS A 187 -1.78 6.35 10.25
C CYS A 187 -2.79 5.30 10.76
N GLY A 188 -3.29 4.45 9.86
CA GLY A 188 -4.20 3.36 10.22
C GLY A 188 -5.66 3.71 9.95
N HIS A 189 -6.53 3.29 10.86
CA HIS A 189 -7.98 3.28 10.67
C HIS A 189 -8.73 4.35 11.47
N HIS A 190 -8.03 5.17 12.26
CA HIS A 190 -8.64 6.21 13.08
C HIS A 190 -9.23 7.34 12.22
N ASP A 191 -10.31 7.97 12.66
CA ASP A 191 -10.96 9.06 11.93
C ASP A 191 -10.03 10.28 11.74
N ASP A 192 -9.16 10.55 12.71
CA ASP A 192 -8.13 11.61 12.61
C ASP A 192 -7.13 11.39 11.46
N CYS A 193 -7.08 10.18 10.87
CA CYS A 193 -6.25 9.91 9.70
C CYS A 193 -6.87 10.41 8.40
N MET A 194 -8.20 10.53 8.31
CA MET A 194 -8.96 10.77 7.06
C MET A 194 -9.08 12.24 6.70
#